data_AF-A0A915A2L6-F1
#
_entry.id   AF-A0A915A2L6-F1
#
_cell.length_a   1.000
_cell.length_b   1.000
_cell.length_c   1.000
_cell.angle_alpha   90.00
_cell.angle_beta   90.00
_cell.angle_gamma   90.00
#
_symmetry.space_group_name_H-M   'P 1'
#
loop_
_entity.id
_entity.type
_entity.pdbx_description
1 polymer ?
#
loop_
_entity_poly.entity_id
_entity_poly.type
_entity_poly.pdbx_seq_one_letter_code
_entity_poly.pdbx_strand_id
1 'polypeptide(L)' 'KPKAITGFQTHTTPVLLSHGERAELANDEYISLTPYLEGLVIVKKNAEYVPSIADSKRK' A
#
# COMPACT_ATOMS: atom_id res chain seq x y z
N LYS A 1 24.10 9.45 16.22
CA LYS A 1 23.34 9.62 14.95
C LYS A 1 22.40 8.44 14.83
N PRO A 2 21.08 8.61 15.01
CA PRO A 2 20.14 7.51 14.82
C PRO A 2 20.14 7.13 13.33
N LYS A 3 20.31 5.83 13.02
CA LYS A 3 20.20 5.32 11.66
C LYS A 3 18.72 5.35 11.28
N ALA A 4 18.36 6.16 10.29
CA ALA A 4 17.04 6.10 9.69
C ALA A 4 16.92 4.76 8.95
N ILE A 5 16.17 3.83 9.51
CA ILE A 5 15.79 2.59 8.83
C ILE A 5 14.60 2.96 7.95
N THR A 6 14.86 3.25 6.69
CA THR A 6 13.78 3.47 5.71
C THR A 6 14.00 2.56 4.52
N GLY A 7 13.17 1.53 4.43
CA GLY A 7 13.03 0.66 3.27
C GLY A 7 11.58 0.23 3.17
N PHE A 8 10.78 0.96 2.41
CA PHE A 8 9.45 0.49 2.01
C PHE A 8 9.60 -0.29 0.70
N GLN A 9 9.11 -1.53 0.69
CA GLN A 9 9.08 -2.35 -0.51
C GLN A 9 7.63 -2.49 -0.97
N THR A 10 7.37 -2.07 -2.21
CA THR A 10 6.04 -2.19 -2.82
C THR A 10 5.92 -3.54 -3.52
N HIS A 11 4.95 -4.35 -3.10
CA HIS A 11 4.59 -5.59 -3.77
C HIS A 11 3.25 -5.42 -4.48
N THR A 12 3.14 -5.92 -5.71
CA THR A 12 1.88 -5.94 -6.47
C THR A 12 1.10 -7.23 -6.26
N THR A 13 1.74 -8.26 -5.71
CA THR A 13 1.14 -9.55 -5.34
C THR A 13 1.14 -9.72 -3.82
N PRO A 14 0.17 -10.45 -3.24
CA PRO A 14 0.15 -10.71 -1.80
C PRO A 14 1.40 -11.49 -1.40
N VAL A 15 2.13 -10.97 -0.41
CA VAL A 15 3.33 -11.59 0.15
C VAL A 15 3.16 -11.79 1.65
N LEU A 16 3.85 -12.78 2.20
CA LEU A 16 3.92 -12.97 3.65
C LEU A 16 4.85 -11.93 4.26
N LEU A 17 4.35 -11.15 5.21
CA LEU A 17 5.13 -10.17 5.95
C LEU A 17 5.90 -10.85 7.09
N SER A 18 7.10 -10.36 7.37
CA SER A 18 7.88 -10.80 8.52
C SER A 18 7.34 -10.18 9.82
N HIS A 19 7.71 -10.78 10.95
CA HIS A 19 7.33 -10.27 12.26
C HIS A 19 7.85 -8.83 12.46
N GLY A 20 6.95 -7.90 12.75
CA GLY A 20 7.27 -6.47 12.94
C GLY A 20 7.20 -5.62 11.67
N GLU A 21 6.90 -6.21 10.51
CA GLU A 21 6.59 -5.46 9.29
C GLU A 21 5.10 -5.09 9.25
N ARG A 22 4.79 -3.91 8.73
CA ARG A 22 3.42 -3.40 8.57
C ARG A 22 3.15 -3.12 7.10
N ALA A 23 2.08 -3.70 6.58
CA ALA A 23 1.60 -3.34 5.24
C ALA A 23 0.92 -1.97 5.28
N GLU A 24 1.17 -1.19 4.23
CA GLU A 24 0.49 0.06 3.93
C GLU A 24 0.15 0.09 2.43
N LEU A 25 -0.98 0.71 2.07
CA LEU A 25 -1.35 0.88 0.67
C LEU A 25 -0.44 1.96 0.07
N ALA A 26 0.19 1.65 -1.06
CA ALA A 26 1.11 2.58 -1.71
C ALA A 26 0.41 3.80 -2.32
N ASN A 27 -0.83 3.63 -2.79
CA ASN A 27 -1.60 4.65 -3.51
C ASN A 27 -3.05 4.71 -2.96
N ASP A 28 -3.68 5.87 -3.12
CA ASP A 28 -5.07 6.14 -2.68
C ASP A 28 -6.16 5.66 -3.66
N GLU A 29 -5.82 4.82 -4.65
CA GLU A 29 -6.78 4.27 -5.61
C GLU A 29 -7.83 3.37 -4.93
N TYR A 30 -7.43 2.71 -3.84
CA TYR A 30 -8.25 1.80 -3.08
C TYR A 30 -8.29 2.21 -1.61
N ILE A 31 -9.45 2.08 -0.99
CA ILE A 31 -9.67 2.31 0.43
C ILE A 31 -9.91 0.95 1.09
N SER A 32 -9.16 0.64 2.15
CA SER A 32 -9.39 -0.56 2.96
C SER A 32 -10.64 -0.39 3.83
N LEU A 33 -11.53 -1.37 3.78
CA LEU A 33 -12.68 -1.42 4.70
C LEU A 33 -12.28 -1.98 6.08
N THR A 34 -11.16 -2.69 6.13
CA THR A 34 -10.58 -3.21 7.37
C THR A 34 -9.60 -2.21 7.98
N PRO A 35 -9.53 -2.12 9.32
CA PRO A 35 -8.58 -1.23 10.01
C PRO A 35 -7.13 -1.73 9.97
N TYR A 36 -6.91 -3.01 9.65
CA TYR A 36 -5.59 -3.65 9.59
C TYR A 36 -5.38 -4.30 8.21
N LEU A 37 -4.13 -4.31 7.74
CA LEU A 37 -3.72 -4.88 6.46
C LEU A 37 -3.01 -6.22 6.65
N GLU A 38 -3.69 -7.18 7.27
CA GLU A 38 -3.14 -8.49 7.62
C GLU A 38 -4.04 -9.62 7.10
N GLY A 39 -3.45 -10.68 6.57
CA GLY A 39 -4.19 -11.86 6.09
C GLY A 39 -5.03 -11.60 4.84
N LEU A 40 -6.29 -11.19 5.03
CA LEU A 40 -7.25 -10.90 3.96
C LEU A 40 -7.81 -9.49 4.11
N VAL A 41 -7.56 -8.66 3.10
CA VAL A 41 -7.99 -7.26 3.08
C VAL A 41 -9.06 -7.07 2.03
N ILE A 42 -10.22 -6.55 2.45
CA ILE A 42 -11.28 -6.14 1.53
C ILE A 42 -11.08 -4.65 1.23
N VAL A 43 -10.90 -4.35 -0.06
CA VAL A 43 -10.72 -2.98 -0.55
C VAL A 43 -11.88 -2.55 -1.43
N LYS A 44 -12.21 -1.26 -1.37
CA LYS A 44 -13.17 -0.60 -2.25
C LYS A 44 -12.43 0.42 -3.11
N LYS A 45 -12.80 0.54 -4.39
CA LYS A 45 -12.27 1.59 -5.25
C LYS A 45 -12.65 2.97 -4.71
N ASN A 46 -11.67 3.86 -4.59
CA ASN A 46 -11.89 5.23 -4.16
C ASN A 46 -12.54 6.04 -5.30
N ALA A 47 -13.63 6.74 -4.98
CA ALA A 47 -14.34 7.60 -5.93
C ALA A 47 -13.63 8.94 -6.16
N GLU A 48 -12.83 9.39 -5.20
CA GLU A 48 -12.10 10.66 -5.22
C GLU A 48 -10.68 10.52 -5.78
N TYR A 49 -10.30 9.33 -6.25
CA TYR A 49 -8.96 9.09 -6.76
C TYR A 49 -8.71 9.90 -8.04
N VAL A 50 -7.86 10.92 -7.91
CA VAL A 50 -7.32 11.68 -9.04
C VAL A 50 -5.99 11.03 -9.44
N PRO A 51 -5.88 10.45 -10.64
CA PRO A 51 -4.64 9.82 -11.07
C PRO A 51 -3.52 10.87 -11.13
N SER A 52 -2.41 10.61 -10.45
CA SER A 52 -1.24 11.46 -10.57
C SER A 52 -0.65 11.33 -11.97
N ILE A 53 -0.03 12.40 -12.47
CA ILE A 53 0.58 12.45 -13.81
C ILE A 53 1.67 11.37 -13.96
N ALA A 54 2.27 10.91 -12.85
CA ALA A 54 3.29 9.87 -12.84
C ALA A 54 2.72 8.46 -13.05
N ASP A 55 1.52 8.17 -12.53
CA ASP A 55 0.89 6.84 -12.64
C ASP A 55 0.34 6.57 -14.04
N SER A 56 -0.06 7.62 -14.76
CA SER A 56 -0.60 7.53 -16.13
C SER A 56 0.44 7.07 -17.17
N LYS A 57 1.74 7.20 -16.88
CA LYS A 57 2.84 6.78 -17.78
C LYS A 57 3.25 5.31 -17.63
N ARG A 58 2.70 4.59 -16.64
CA ARG A 58 3.03 3.19 -16.34
C ARG A 58 1.99 2.18 -16.86
N LYS A 59 0.99 2.64 -17.61
CA LYS A 59 0.03 1.75 -18.31
C LYS A 59 0.60 1.25 -19.62
#